data_AF-A0A9D7QKM4-F1
#
_entry.id   AF-A0A9D7QKM4-F1
#
_cell.length_a   1.000
_cell.length_b   1.000
_cell.length_c   1.000
_cell.angle_alpha   90.00
_cell.angle_beta   90.00
_cell.angle_gamma   90.00
#
_symmetry.space_group_name_H-M   'P 1'
#
loop_
_entity.id
_entity.type
_entity.pdbx_description
1 polymer ?
#
loop_
_entity_poly.entity_id
_entity_poly.type
_entity_poly.pdbx_seq_one_letter_code
_entity_poly.pdbx_strand_id
1 'polypeptide(L)'
;MKIETTLASEAILQELGERLAGVRLERNLTQAALAEEAGVAKRTVERLESGQAATQLSGFVRVCRALGLLERLDALVPEGAAGPMAQLRLQGRKRQRATGRKASVAAAKKWTWGDGS
;
A
#
# COMPACT_ATOMS: atom_id res chain seq x y z
N MET A 1 -15.38 7.13 -8.81
CA MET A 1 -15.87 7.38 -7.43
C MET A 1 -14.82 8.17 -6.64
N LYS A 2 -15.05 8.59 -5.39
CA LYS A 2 -13.94 9.04 -4.50
C LYS A 2 -13.52 7.86 -3.61
N ILE A 3 -12.22 7.69 -3.38
CA ILE A 3 -11.70 6.70 -2.43
C ILE A 3 -11.85 7.32 -1.04
N GLU A 4 -12.76 6.77 -0.24
CA GLU A 4 -13.07 7.24 1.12
C GLU A 4 -12.61 6.23 2.18
N THR A 5 -12.31 6.71 3.39
CA THR A 5 -11.73 5.90 4.48
C THR A 5 -12.69 4.82 5.01
N THR A 6 -13.98 4.93 4.74
CA THR A 6 -15.01 3.98 5.19
C THR A 6 -15.21 2.80 4.22
N LEU A 7 -14.57 2.82 3.05
CA LEU A 7 -14.73 1.77 2.05
C LEU A 7 -13.99 0.49 2.44
N ALA A 8 -14.59 -0.65 2.10
CA ALA A 8 -13.91 -1.93 2.16
C ALA A 8 -12.73 -1.98 1.18
N SER A 9 -11.69 -2.74 1.52
CA SER A 9 -10.47 -2.86 0.72
C SER A 9 -10.75 -3.28 -0.72
N GLU A 10 -11.70 -4.20 -0.92
CA GLU A 10 -12.13 -4.71 -2.22
C GLU A 10 -12.73 -3.60 -3.09
N ALA A 11 -13.53 -2.70 -2.49
CA ALA A 11 -14.10 -1.57 -3.22
C ALA A 11 -13.03 -0.55 -3.64
N ILE A 12 -12.01 -0.34 -2.79
CA ILE A 12 -10.85 0.51 -3.13
C ILE A 12 -10.05 -0.10 -4.28
N LEU A 13 -9.82 -1.41 -4.25
CA LEU A 13 -9.11 -2.12 -5.32
C LEU A 13 -9.88 -2.06 -6.65
N GLN A 14 -11.20 -2.24 -6.61
CA GLN A 14 -12.06 -2.13 -7.79
C GLN A 14 -11.99 -0.73 -8.40
N GLU A 15 -12.16 0.32 -7.60
CA GLU A 15 -12.06 1.71 -8.07
C GLU A 15 -10.67 2.05 -8.63
N LEU A 16 -9.60 1.55 -8.00
CA LEU A 16 -8.23 1.71 -8.53
C LEU A 16 -8.08 1.02 -9.89
N GLY A 17 -8.60 -0.19 -10.04
CA GLY A 17 -8.58 -0.94 -11.29
C GLY A 17 -9.33 -0.22 -12.42
N GLU A 18 -10.52 0.28 -12.13
CA GLU A 18 -11.33 1.06 -13.09
C GLU A 18 -10.62 2.34 -13.54
N ARG A 19 -9.93 3.04 -12.63
CA ARG A 19 -9.13 4.21 -12.97
C ARG A 19 -7.94 3.87 -13.87
N LEU A 20 -7.25 2.75 -13.62
CA LEU A 20 -6.18 2.27 -14.51
C LEU A 20 -6.74 1.98 -15.90
N ALA A 21 -7.89 1.31 -15.99
CA ALA A 21 -8.56 1.04 -17.26
C ALA A 21 -8.95 2.33 -17.98
N GLY A 22 -9.48 3.33 -17.27
CA GLY A 22 -9.80 4.64 -17.83
C GLY A 22 -8.57 5.32 -18.44
N VAL A 23 -7.46 5.37 -17.71
CA VAL A 23 -6.20 5.94 -18.20
C VAL A 23 -5.63 5.16 -19.39
N ARG A 24 -5.80 3.83 -19.42
CA ARG A 24 -5.44 3.01 -20.58
C ARG A 24 -6.28 3.38 -21.81
N LEU A 25 -7.59 3.51 -21.63
CA LEU A 25 -8.52 3.84 -22.71
C LEU A 25 -8.31 5.26 -23.24
N GLU A 26 -8.00 6.24 -22.40
CA GLU A 26 -7.60 7.60 -22.80
C GLU A 26 -6.37 7.60 -23.73
N ARG A 27 -5.51 6.60 -23.58
CA ARG A 27 -4.33 6.38 -24.45
C ARG A 27 -4.59 5.47 -25.65
N ASN A 28 -5.83 5.02 -25.86
CA ASN A 28 -6.22 4.09 -26.93
C ASN A 28 -5.44 2.76 -26.92
N LEU A 29 -5.06 2.28 -25.74
CA LEU A 29 -4.33 1.01 -25.60
C LEU A 29 -5.29 -0.15 -25.35
N THR A 30 -5.07 -1.28 -26.01
CA THR A 30 -5.70 -2.55 -25.61
C THR A 30 -5.03 -3.09 -24.35
N GLN A 31 -5.70 -3.99 -23.61
CA GLN A 31 -5.06 -4.65 -22.46
C GLN A 31 -3.81 -5.44 -22.86
N ALA A 32 -3.79 -6.01 -24.08
CA ALA A 32 -2.64 -6.73 -24.60
C ALA A 32 -1.47 -5.78 -24.90
N ALA A 33 -1.75 -4.63 -25.54
CA ALA A 33 -0.72 -3.62 -25.83
C ALA A 33 -0.12 -3.04 -24.54
N LEU A 34 -0.96 -2.69 -23.54
CA LEU A 34 -0.47 -2.25 -22.24
C LEU A 34 0.37 -3.33 -21.54
N ALA A 35 -0.02 -4.60 -21.65
CA ALA A 35 0.73 -5.70 -21.05
C ALA A 35 2.12 -5.84 -21.69
N GLU A 36 2.21 -5.71 -23.01
CA GLU A 36 3.46 -5.71 -23.76
C GLU A 36 4.36 -4.54 -23.33
N GLU A 37 3.84 -3.31 -23.33
CA GLU A 37 4.57 -2.11 -22.89
C GLU A 37 5.05 -2.20 -21.43
N ALA A 38 4.22 -2.77 -20.55
CA ALA A 38 4.57 -2.95 -19.15
C ALA A 38 5.47 -4.17 -18.88
N GLY A 39 5.71 -5.04 -19.87
CA GLY A 39 6.46 -6.28 -19.71
C GLY A 39 5.82 -7.22 -18.69
N VAL A 40 4.51 -7.41 -18.78
CA VAL A 40 3.71 -8.31 -17.93
C VAL A 40 2.79 -9.18 -18.78
N ALA A 41 2.26 -10.27 -18.20
CA ALA A 41 1.23 -11.05 -18.89
C ALA A 41 -0.08 -10.25 -19.00
N LYS A 42 -0.83 -10.41 -20.10
CA LYS A 42 -2.17 -9.81 -20.29
C LYS A 42 -3.10 -10.06 -19.09
N ARG A 43 -3.08 -11.27 -18.56
CA ARG A 43 -3.87 -11.65 -17.37
C ARG A 43 -3.54 -10.78 -16.15
N THR A 44 -2.31 -10.28 -16.01
CA THR A 44 -1.97 -9.35 -14.93
C THR A 44 -2.70 -8.02 -15.09
N VAL A 45 -2.76 -7.49 -16.31
CA VAL A 45 -3.52 -6.25 -16.60
C VAL A 45 -5.01 -6.45 -16.34
N GLU A 46 -5.60 -7.55 -16.82
CA GLU A 46 -7.01 -7.89 -16.57
C GLU A 46 -7.33 -7.95 -15.07
N ARG A 47 -6.45 -8.55 -14.26
CA ARG A 47 -6.63 -8.68 -12.81
C ARG A 47 -6.45 -7.36 -12.08
N LEU A 48 -5.54 -6.50 -12.54
CA LEU A 48 -5.38 -5.15 -12.00
C LEU A 48 -6.61 -4.29 -12.29
N GLU A 49 -7.11 -4.30 -13.54
CA GLU A 49 -8.28 -3.52 -13.94
C GLU A 49 -9.58 -4.00 -13.28
N SER A 50 -9.67 -5.27 -12.88
CA SER A 50 -10.80 -5.85 -12.15
C SER A 50 -10.63 -5.86 -10.63
N GLY A 51 -9.63 -5.14 -10.09
CA GLY A 51 -9.46 -4.99 -8.64
C GLY A 51 -9.14 -6.28 -7.88
N GLN A 52 -8.63 -7.32 -8.56
CA GLN A 52 -8.35 -8.59 -7.88
C GLN A 52 -7.12 -8.49 -6.96
N ALA A 53 -7.32 -8.83 -5.68
CA ALA A 53 -6.35 -8.67 -4.59
C ALA A 53 -5.04 -9.47 -4.74
N ALA A 54 -4.98 -10.48 -5.61
CA ALA A 54 -3.81 -11.34 -5.77
C ALA A 54 -2.85 -10.90 -6.90
N THR A 55 -2.76 -9.59 -7.15
CA THR A 55 -1.79 -9.00 -8.07
C THR A 55 -0.53 -8.56 -7.32
N GLN A 56 0.65 -8.91 -7.86
CA GLN A 56 1.92 -8.49 -7.26
C GLN A 56 2.11 -6.99 -7.41
N LEU A 57 2.57 -6.32 -6.35
CA LEU A 57 2.84 -4.87 -6.36
C LEU A 57 3.83 -4.48 -7.47
N SER A 58 4.79 -5.34 -7.79
CA SER A 58 5.72 -5.15 -8.92
C SER A 58 5.00 -5.01 -10.27
N GLY A 59 3.94 -5.80 -10.50
CA GLY A 59 3.12 -5.71 -11.71
C GLY A 59 2.33 -4.41 -11.77
N PHE A 60 1.77 -3.97 -10.64
CA PHE A 60 1.11 -2.67 -10.53
C PHE A 60 2.07 -1.51 -10.86
N VAL A 61 3.28 -1.50 -10.28
CA VAL A 61 4.30 -0.46 -10.55
C VAL A 61 4.69 -0.43 -12.03
N ARG A 62 4.83 -1.60 -12.68
CA ARG A 62 5.13 -1.68 -14.12
C ARG A 62 4.01 -1.10 -14.98
N VAL A 63 2.76 -1.42 -14.66
CA VAL A 63 1.59 -0.85 -15.35
C VAL A 63 1.50 0.67 -15.12
N CYS A 64 1.70 1.15 -13.89
CA CYS A 64 1.77 2.58 -13.62
C CYS A 64 2.87 3.27 -14.41
N ARG A 65 4.03 2.62 -14.61
CA ARG A 65 5.12 3.15 -15.43
C ARG A 65 4.72 3.27 -16.90
N ALA A 66 4.17 2.21 -17.50
CA ALA A 66 3.69 2.24 -18.88
C ALA A 66 2.59 3.31 -19.08
N LEU A 67 1.72 3.47 -18.08
CA LEU A 67 0.70 4.51 -18.06
C LEU A 67 1.22 5.89 -17.59
N GLY A 68 2.52 6.13 -17.46
CA GLY A 68 3.05 7.44 -17.05
C GLY A 68 2.51 7.99 -15.72
N LEU A 69 2.10 7.11 -14.80
CA LEU A 69 1.56 7.45 -13.47
C LEU A 69 2.61 7.33 -12.36
N LEU A 70 3.86 6.97 -12.69
CA LEU A 70 4.88 6.60 -11.70
C LEU A 70 5.17 7.73 -10.69
N GLU A 71 5.26 8.97 -11.16
CA GLU A 71 5.53 10.16 -10.32
C GLU A 71 4.43 10.42 -9.29
N ARG A 72 3.20 9.94 -9.53
CA ARG A 72 2.09 10.08 -8.57
C ARG A 72 2.26 9.18 -7.35
N LEU A 73 3.13 8.18 -7.40
CA LEU A 73 3.38 7.30 -6.26
C LEU A 73 4.07 8.03 -5.11
N ASP A 74 4.85 9.08 -5.38
CA ASP A 74 5.47 9.90 -4.33
C ASP A 74 4.41 10.67 -3.53
N ALA A 75 3.32 11.09 -4.17
CA ALA A 75 2.19 11.69 -3.47
C ALA A 75 1.37 10.65 -2.68
N LEU A 76 1.29 9.42 -3.17
CA LEU A 76 0.60 8.31 -2.50
C LEU A 76 1.35 7.83 -1.26
N VAL A 77 2.68 7.70 -1.36
CA VAL A 77 3.56 7.26 -0.30
C VAL A 77 4.76 8.22 -0.23
N PRO A 78 4.60 9.37 0.45
CA PRO A 78 5.67 10.35 0.54
C PRO A 78 6.86 9.81 1.32
N GLU A 79 8.06 10.25 0.95
CA GLU A 79 9.24 10.01 1.76
C GLU A 79 9.00 10.54 3.17
N GLY A 80 9.33 9.74 4.18
CA GLY A 80 9.12 10.12 5.58
C GLY A 80 9.83 11.44 5.87
N ALA A 81 9.07 12.48 6.22
CA ALA A 81 9.60 13.78 6.56
C ALA A 81 10.66 13.65 7.67
N ALA A 82 11.93 13.71 7.30
CA ALA A 82 13.00 13.79 8.28
C ALA A 82 12.96 15.19 8.88
N GLY A 83 12.15 15.40 9.92
CA GLY A 83 12.20 16.63 10.70
C GLY A 83 13.63 16.88 11.21
N PRO A 84 13.99 18.12 11.58
CA PRO A 84 15.36 18.45 12.03
C PRO A 84 15.90 17.51 13.13
N MET A 85 15.00 17.09 14.04
CA MET A 85 15.31 16.09 15.07
C MET A 85 15.50 14.67 14.54
N ALA A 86 14.81 14.29 13.47
CA ALA A 86 14.99 13.01 12.80
C ALA A 86 16.32 12.96 12.03
N GLN A 87 16.74 14.06 11.39
CA GLN A 87 18.07 14.18 10.76
C GLN A 87 19.21 14.05 11.78
N LEU A 88 19.09 14.67 12.96
CA LEU A 88 20.05 14.48 14.06
C LEU A 88 20.05 13.03 14.58
N ARG A 89 18.86 12.40 14.69
CA ARG A 89 18.74 10.99 15.09
C ARG A 89 19.24 10.00 14.04
N LEU A 90 19.27 10.38 12.76
CA LEU A 90 19.77 9.57 11.64
C LEU A 90 21.30 9.44 11.62
N GLN A 91 22.04 10.23 12.42
CA GLN A 91 23.43 9.90 12.77
C GLN A 91 23.51 8.60 13.60
N GLY A 92 22.38 8.14 14.13
CA GLY A 92 22.14 6.78 14.63
C GLY A 92 21.22 5.98 13.70
N ARG A 93 21.37 4.65 13.73
CA ARG A 93 20.68 3.65 12.89
C ARG A 93 19.22 4.03 12.53
N LYS A 94 18.91 4.04 11.23
CA LYS A 94 17.53 4.11 10.68
C LYS A 94 16.65 3.10 11.41
N ARG A 95 15.49 3.52 11.94
CA ARG A 95 14.52 2.58 12.53
C ARG A 95 14.04 1.61 11.46
N GLN A 96 14.30 0.31 11.67
CA GLN A 96 13.84 -0.75 10.75
C GLN A 96 12.50 -1.36 11.17
N ARG A 97 12.09 -1.19 12.43
CA ARG A 97 10.85 -1.75 12.99
C ARG A 97 10.21 -0.79 13.98
N ALA A 98 8.88 -0.80 14.02
CA ALA A 98 8.14 -0.19 15.09
C ALA A 98 8.31 -1.00 16.38
N THR A 99 8.60 -0.33 17.49
CA THR A 99 8.44 -0.91 18.82
C THR A 99 7.00 -0.65 19.23
N GLY A 100 6.21 -1.72 19.37
CA GLY A 100 4.85 -1.59 19.89
C GLY A 100 4.86 -0.93 21.28
N ARG A 101 3.81 -0.19 21.62
CA ARG A 101 3.60 0.27 22.99
C ARG A 101 3.39 -0.99 23.84
N LYS A 102 4.35 -1.34 24.70
CA LYS A 102 4.06 -2.31 25.76
C LYS A 102 2.94 -1.70 26.59
N ALA A 103 1.75 -2.30 26.54
CA ALA A 103 0.73 -2.02 27.53
C ALA A 103 1.42 -2.17 28.89
N SER A 104 1.44 -1.11 29.69
CA SER A 104 1.98 -1.16 31.02
C SER A 104 1.28 -2.31 31.75
N VAL A 105 2.03 -3.36 32.05
CA VAL A 105 1.63 -4.41 33.00
C VAL A 105 1.63 -3.77 34.38
N ALA A 106 0.71 -2.83 34.61
CA ALA A 106 0.57 -2.06 35.84
C ALA A 106 -0.86 -2.16 36.42
N ALA A 107 -1.68 -3.08 35.90
CA ALA A 107 -3.00 -3.35 36.45
C ALA A 107 -3.41 -4.85 36.36
N ALA A 108 -2.44 -5.76 36.18
CA ALA A 108 -2.72 -7.18 36.36
C ALA A 108 -2.76 -7.46 37.87
N LYS A 109 -3.99 -7.38 38.40
CA LYS A 109 -4.52 -7.89 39.69
C LYS A 109 -3.50 -8.49 40.66
N LYS A 110 -3.54 -7.98 41.90
CA LYS A 110 -2.99 -8.59 43.11
C LYS A 110 -3.37 -10.07 43.16
N TRP A 111 -2.41 -10.93 42.80
CA TRP A 111 -2.47 -12.37 42.98
C TRP A 111 -2.41 -12.65 44.48
N THR A 112 -3.48 -13.20 45.05
CA THR A 112 -3.48 -13.72 46.42
C THR A 112 -3.67 -15.22 46.34
N TRP A 113 -2.60 -15.95 46.70
CA TRP A 113 -2.67 -17.39 46.93
C TRP A 113 -3.24 -17.64 48.33
N GLY A 114 -3.96 -18.75 48.50
CA GLY A 114 -4.86 -19.02 49.60
C GLY A 114 -4.24 -18.97 50.99
N ASP A 115 -4.95 -18.34 51.89
CA ASP A 115 -4.84 -18.46 53.33
C ASP A 115 -5.55 -19.77 53.71
N GLY A 116 -4.76 -20.84 53.82
CA GLY A 116 -5.16 -22.02 54.56
C GLY A 116 -5.06 -21.75 56.06
N SER A 117 -6.16 -21.95 56.78
CA SER A 117 -6.26 -22.51 58.15
C SER A 117 -7.73 -22.77 58.46
#